data_AF-A0A8T4Q2T6-F1
#
_entry.id   AF-A0A8T4Q2T6-F1
#
_cell.length_a   1.000
_cell.length_b   1.000
_cell.length_c   1.000
_cell.angle_alpha   90.00
_cell.angle_beta   90.00
_cell.angle_gamma   90.00
#
_symmetry.space_group_name_H-M   'P 1'
#
loop_
_entity.id
_entity.type
_entity.pdbx_description
1 polymer ?
#
loop_
_entity_poly.entity_id
_entity_poly.type
_entity_poly.pdbx_seq_one_letter_code
_entity_poly.pdbx_strand_id
1 'polypeptide(L)' 'MGEIKIVVDGYKCERCKHEWIPRSRKKLNPIICPSCKSPYWNIPKKRKKTKTVSKG' A
#
# COMPACT_ATOMS: atom_id res chain seq x y z
N MET A 1 4.13 -16.82 -32.01
CA MET A 1 3.03 -16.24 -31.22
C MET A 1 3.69 -15.37 -30.17
N GLY A 2 3.39 -14.06 -30.11
CA GLY A 2 4.16 -13.09 -29.31
C GLY A 2 3.75 -13.11 -27.84
N GLU A 3 4.73 -13.16 -26.94
CA GLU A 3 4.55 -13.08 -25.50
C GLU A 3 4.90 -11.68 -25.00
N ILE A 4 4.04 -11.11 -24.14
CA ILE A 4 4.27 -9.79 -23.53
C ILE A 4 4.04 -9.86 -22.02
N LYS A 5 4.79 -9.03 -21.27
CA LYS A 5 4.61 -8.83 -19.83
C LYS A 5 3.90 -7.51 -19.58
N ILE A 6 2.78 -7.55 -18.87
CA ILE A 6 2.02 -6.36 -18.47
C ILE A 6 2.27 -6.13 -16.98
N VAL A 7 2.85 -4.97 -16.64
CA VAL A 7 3.06 -4.52 -15.26
C VAL A 7 2.13 -3.33 -15.01
N VAL A 8 1.46 -3.33 -13.85
CA VAL A 8 0.53 -2.28 -13.44
C VAL A 8 0.87 -1.77 -12.05
N ASP A 9 0.82 -0.47 -11.87
CA ASP A 9 0.99 0.15 -10.55
C ASP A 9 -0.27 -0.05 -9.71
N GLY A 10 -0.06 -0.39 -8.44
CA GLY A 10 -1.12 -0.59 -7.45
C GLY A 10 -0.81 0.14 -6.14
N TYR A 11 -1.81 0.18 -5.26
CA TYR A 11 -1.70 0.76 -3.93
C TYR A 11 -1.80 -0.32 -2.85
N LYS A 12 -1.12 -0.07 -1.73
CA LYS A 12 -1.16 -0.91 -0.53
C LYS A 12 -1.52 -0.08 0.69
N CYS A 13 -2.46 -0.57 1.49
CA CYS A 13 -2.86 0.10 2.72
C CYS A 13 -1.92 -0.24 3.87
N GLU A 14 -1.27 0.76 4.47
CA GLU A 14 -0.41 0.63 5.66
C GLU A 14 -1.20 0.27 6.94
N ARG A 15 -2.54 0.29 6.89
CA ARG A 15 -3.42 -0.05 8.02
C ARG A 15 -3.87 -1.49 7.98
N CYS A 16 -4.59 -1.88 6.93
CA CYS A 16 -5.17 -3.22 6.78
C CYS A 16 -4.43 -4.12 5.79
N LYS A 17 -3.36 -3.63 5.13
CA LYS A 17 -2.56 -4.34 4.13
C LYS A 17 -3.32 -4.73 2.85
N HIS A 18 -4.53 -4.23 2.66
CA HIS A 18 -5.26 -4.43 1.41
C HIS A 18 -4.52 -3.82 0.23
N GLU A 19 -4.45 -4.56 -0.88
CA GLU A 19 -3.79 -4.17 -2.12
C GLU A 19 -4.85 -3.98 -3.20
N TRP A 20 -4.78 -2.90 -3.97
CA TRP A 20 -5.74 -2.63 -5.03
C TRP A 20 -5.11 -1.88 -6.21
N ILE A 21 -5.63 -2.15 -7.40
CA ILE A 21 -5.22 -1.47 -8.64
C ILE A 21 -6.25 -0.36 -8.92
N PRO A 22 -5.82 0.90 -9.12
CA PRO A 22 -6.73 1.98 -9.45
C PRO A 22 -7.36 1.76 -10.83
N ARG A 23 -8.69 1.93 -10.92
CA ARG A 23 -9.43 1.77 -12.17
C ARG A 23 -9.12 2.85 -13.22
N SER A 24 -8.57 3.99 -12.81
CA SER A 24 -8.27 5.11 -13.72
C SER A 24 -6.92 5.73 -13.38
N ARG A 25 -5.98 5.68 -14.34
CA ARG A 25 -4.66 6.32 -14.20
C ARG A 25 -4.73 7.85 -14.08
N LYS A 26 -5.84 8.47 -14.51
CA LYS A 26 -6.04 9.93 -14.45
C LYS A 26 -6.57 10.44 -13.12
N LYS A 27 -7.13 9.58 -12.25
CA LYS A 27 -7.69 10.06 -10.97
C LYS A 27 -6.58 10.20 -9.94
N LEU A 28 -6.55 11.38 -9.32
CA LEU A 28 -5.75 11.72 -8.16
C LEU A 28 -5.74 10.56 -7.15
N ASN A 29 -4.59 10.35 -6.50
CA ASN A 29 -4.35 9.34 -5.48
C ASN A 29 -5.59 9.08 -4.61
N PRO A 30 -5.95 7.81 -4.33
CA PRO A 30 -7.14 7.51 -3.54
C PRO A 30 -7.05 8.23 -2.20
N ILE A 31 -8.14 8.91 -1.81
CA ILE A 31 -8.19 9.65 -0.54
C ILE A 31 -8.35 8.65 0.63
N ILE A 32 -9.00 7.51 0.39
CA ILE A 32 -9.33 6.51 1.40
C ILE A 32 -9.01 5.09 0.90
N CYS A 33 -8.70 4.18 1.84
CA CYS A 33 -8.63 2.75 1.52
C CYS A 33 -10.04 2.20 1.20
N PRO A 34 -10.23 1.44 0.12
CA PRO A 34 -11.54 0.87 -0.23
C PRO A 34 -12.00 -0.23 0.73
N SER A 35 -11.07 -0.91 1.42
CA SER A 35 -11.39 -2.01 2.35
C SER A 35 -11.73 -1.50 3.76
N CYS A 36 -10.84 -0.73 4.40
CA CYS A 36 -11.03 -0.28 5.78
C CYS A 36 -11.53 1.17 5.91
N LYS A 37 -11.74 1.87 4.78
CA LYS A 37 -12.17 3.29 4.72
C LYS A 37 -11.22 4.28 5.41
N SER A 38 -10.00 3.86 5.75
CA SER A 38 -9.04 4.75 6.40
C SER A 38 -8.51 5.80 5.43
N PRO A 39 -8.55 7.11 5.79
CA PRO A 39 -7.89 8.16 5.00
C PRO A 39 -6.37 8.11 5.14
N TYR A 40 -5.85 7.43 6.16
CA TYR A 40 -4.42 7.31 6.44
C TYR A 40 -3.83 6.01 5.90
N TRP A 41 -4.34 5.55 4.77
CA TRP A 41 -3.93 4.30 4.14
C TRP A 41 -2.50 4.35 3.61
N ASN A 42 -2.01 5.52 3.21
CA ASN A 42 -0.67 5.75 2.67
C ASN A 42 0.31 6.27 3.73
N ILE A 43 -0.11 6.37 5.00
CA ILE A 43 0.74 6.87 6.07
C ILE A 43 1.40 5.68 6.74
N PRO A 44 2.74 5.53 6.64
CA PRO A 44 3.43 4.45 7.32
C PRO A 44 3.24 4.61 8.83
N LYS A 45 2.96 3.50 9.52
CA LYS A 45 2.95 3.52 10.99
C LYS A 45 4.33 3.94 11.46
N LYS A 46 4.40 4.96 12.33
CA LYS A 46 5.64 5.32 13.02
C LYS A 46 6.23 4.04 13.61
N ARG A 47 7.39 3.62 13.11
CA ARG A 47 8.10 2.46 13.65
C ARG A 47 8.33 2.74 15.12
N LYS A 48 7.71 1.97 16.02
CA LYS A 48 8.23 1.89 17.39
C LYS A 48 9.66 1.40 17.21
N LYS A 49 10.65 2.18 17.65
CA LYS A 49 12.04 1.72 17.71
C LYS A 49 11.99 0.43 18.53
N THR A 50 11.98 -0.71 17.86
CA THR A 50 12.17 -2.00 18.50
C THR A 50 13.54 -1.90 19.11
N LYS A 51 13.58 -1.76 20.44
CA LYS A 51 14.81 -1.96 21.19
C LYS A 51 15.26 -3.37 20.84
N THR A 52 16.23 -3.49 19.94
CA THR A 52 16.88 -4.75 19.65
C THR A 52 17.54 -5.15 20.96
N VAL A 53 16.92 -6.09 21.68
CA VAL A 53 17.55 -6.77 22.80
C VAL A 53 18.67 -7.61 22.18
N SER A 54 19.88 -7.07 22.19
CA SER A 54 21.11 -7.83 22.05
C SER A 54 21.16 -8.81 23.22
N LYS A 55 20.85 -10.09 22.95
CA LYS A 55 21.07 -11.19 23.88
C LYS A 55 22.45 -11.76 23.52
N GLY A 56 23.36 -11.72 24.50
CA GLY A 56 24.77 -12.14 24.37
C GLY A 56 24.97 -13.64 24.40
#